data_AF-A0A6A4NLQ2-F1
#
_entry.id   AF-A0A6A4NLQ2-F1
#
_cell.length_a   1.000
_cell.length_b   1.000
_cell.length_c   1.000
_cell.angle_alpha   90.00
_cell.angle_beta   90.00
_cell.angle_gamma   90.00
#
_symmetry.space_group_name_H-M   'P 1'
#
loop_
_entity.id
_entity.type
_entity.pdbx_description
1 polymer ?
#
loop_
_entity_poly.entity_id
_entity_poly.type
_entity_poly.pdbx_seq_one_letter_code
_entity_poly.pdbx_strand_id
1 'polypeptide(L)'
;MLSILMDKGTGVVTSVPSDGEVWCEPVRDEWVWPFEIVPIIDVPPFGNKCAERVCLDTKIKSQNEKEKLAEAKRQTYLKGFNDGTMIVGEYVGRKVQEAKPLVRSKLLETGQAIVYSEPEKRVMSKSGDECVVALTDQWYITYGESEWRKLAEECLSSMSLYYVETRHGFEHTLS
;
A
#
# COMPACT_ATOMS: atom_id res chain seq x y z
N MET A 1 -16.06 -0.34 18.58
CA MET A 1 -14.69 -0.15 19.07
C MET A 1 -13.84 0.15 17.84
N LEU A 2 -13.27 1.36 17.77
CA LEU A 2 -12.55 1.87 16.60
C LEU A 2 -11.45 0.90 16.16
N SER A 3 -11.47 0.48 14.90
CA SER A 3 -10.67 -0.62 14.34
C SER A 3 -9.31 -0.18 13.80
N ILE A 4 -8.67 0.80 14.42
CA ILE A 4 -7.33 1.25 14.01
C ILE A 4 -6.29 0.34 14.66
N LEU A 5 -5.48 -0.29 13.83
CA LEU A 5 -4.32 -1.06 14.25
C LEU A 5 -3.24 -0.12 14.79
N MET A 6 -2.83 -0.31 16.05
CA MET A 6 -1.86 0.54 16.74
C MET A 6 -0.41 0.12 16.48
N ASP A 7 -0.20 -1.03 15.84
CA ASP A 7 1.09 -1.61 15.52
C ASP A 7 1.60 -1.22 14.12
N LYS A 8 0.84 -0.42 13.36
CA LYS A 8 1.19 -0.02 11.99
C LYS A 8 0.94 1.47 11.75
N GLY A 9 1.89 2.12 11.08
CA GLY A 9 1.82 3.53 10.74
C GLY A 9 1.90 4.43 11.97
N THR A 10 1.28 5.61 11.87
CA THR A 10 1.35 6.67 12.89
C THR A 10 0.17 6.66 13.87
N GLY A 11 -0.74 5.69 13.74
CA GLY A 11 -2.03 5.70 14.43
C GLY A 11 -3.03 6.73 13.88
N VAL A 12 -2.66 7.52 12.87
CA VAL A 12 -3.52 8.49 12.18
C VAL A 12 -3.75 8.01 10.75
N VAL A 13 -5.01 7.95 10.33
CA VAL A 13 -5.42 7.44 9.01
C VAL A 13 -6.10 8.54 8.22
N THR A 14 -5.83 8.60 6.92
CA THR A 14 -6.49 9.53 5.99
C THR A 14 -7.85 8.97 5.55
N SER A 15 -8.91 9.77 5.67
CA SER A 15 -10.23 9.40 5.20
C SER A 15 -10.37 9.66 3.69
N VAL A 16 -10.52 8.59 2.91
CA VAL A 16 -10.77 8.65 1.46
C VAL A 16 -11.97 7.75 1.14
N PRO A 17 -13.21 8.21 1.41
CA PRO A 17 -14.41 7.36 1.36
C PRO A 17 -14.83 6.92 -0.04
N SER A 18 -14.30 7.54 -1.11
CA SER A 18 -14.57 7.15 -2.50
C SER A 18 -13.93 5.83 -2.90
N ASP A 19 -12.69 5.61 -2.43
CA ASP A 19 -11.78 4.58 -2.93
C ASP A 19 -11.14 3.72 -1.82
N GLY A 20 -11.37 4.09 -0.55
CA GLY A 20 -10.81 3.45 0.64
C GLY A 20 -11.89 3.02 1.65
N GLU A 21 -11.48 2.80 2.89
CA GLU A 21 -12.42 2.40 3.95
C GLU A 21 -13.39 3.54 4.28
N VAL A 22 -14.69 3.22 4.30
CA VAL A 22 -15.77 4.15 4.66
C VAL A 22 -15.73 4.37 6.18
N TRP A 23 -15.43 5.61 6.59
CA TRP A 23 -15.46 6.05 7.98
C TRP A 23 -16.88 6.52 8.34
N CYS A 24 -17.56 5.88 9.28
CA CYS A 24 -18.82 6.38 9.83
C CYS A 24 -19.04 5.89 11.27
N GLU A 25 -18.55 6.64 12.25
CA GLU A 25 -19.38 7.01 13.41
C GLU A 25 -19.11 8.50 13.70
N PRO A 26 -20.07 9.40 13.39
CA PRO A 26 -19.95 10.82 13.69
C PRO A 26 -19.80 11.02 15.20
N VAL A 27 -18.81 11.80 15.62
CA VAL A 27 -18.78 12.35 16.98
C VAL A 27 -19.86 13.45 17.12
N ARG A 28 -20.12 14.18 16.03
CA ARG A 28 -21.16 15.22 15.89
C ARG A 28 -21.63 15.31 14.43
N ASP A 29 -22.93 15.51 14.22
CA ASP A 29 -23.54 15.58 12.88
C ASP A 29 -22.94 16.69 12.01
N GLU A 30 -22.66 17.86 12.61
CA GLU A 30 -22.05 19.02 11.94
C GLU A 30 -20.67 18.73 11.32
N TRP A 31 -19.97 17.71 11.80
CA TRP A 31 -18.62 17.36 11.32
C TRP A 31 -18.63 16.31 10.21
N VAL A 32 -19.81 15.81 9.84
CA VAL A 32 -19.97 14.73 8.86
C VAL A 32 -20.93 15.12 7.74
N TRP A 33 -22.09 15.70 8.08
CA TRP A 33 -23.11 16.08 7.10
C TRP A 33 -22.66 17.03 5.97
N PRO A 34 -21.75 18.00 6.18
CA PRO A 34 -21.35 18.88 5.10
C PRO A 34 -20.35 18.26 4.10
N PHE A 35 -19.80 17.07 4.37
CA PHE A 35 -18.77 16.46 3.53
C PHE A 35 -19.36 15.43 2.57
N GLU A 36 -19.45 15.78 1.29
CA GLU A 36 -19.81 14.84 0.24
C GLU A 36 -18.61 13.99 -0.21
N ILE A 37 -18.90 12.77 -0.68
CA ILE A 37 -17.87 11.88 -1.23
C ILE A 37 -17.36 12.46 -2.55
N VAL A 38 -16.09 12.87 -2.55
CA VAL A 38 -15.39 13.35 -3.74
C VAL A 38 -14.85 12.15 -4.53
N PRO A 39 -15.31 11.90 -5.77
CA PRO A 39 -14.77 10.83 -6.60
C PRO A 39 -13.38 11.21 -7.13
N ILE A 40 -12.37 10.34 -6.95
CA ILE A 40 -10.95 10.64 -7.27
C ILE A 40 -10.42 9.73 -8.38
N ILE A 41 -10.82 8.46 -8.37
CA ILE A 41 -10.38 7.43 -9.31
C ILE A 41 -11.61 6.82 -9.96
N ASP A 42 -11.58 6.68 -11.29
CA ASP A 42 -12.54 5.85 -12.01
C ASP A 42 -11.94 4.47 -12.28
N VAL A 43 -12.60 3.44 -11.77
CA VAL A 43 -12.19 2.04 -11.93
C VAL A 43 -13.23 1.37 -12.81
N PRO A 44 -12.94 1.00 -14.08
CA PRO A 44 -13.94 0.55 -15.05
C PRO A 44 -14.96 -0.50 -14.56
N PRO A 45 -14.59 -1.53 -13.76
CA PRO A 45 -15.57 -2.48 -13.22
C PRO A 45 -16.47 -1.95 -12.08
N PHE A 46 -16.08 -0.86 -11.40
CA PHE A 46 -16.74 -0.38 -10.18
C PHE A 46 -17.23 1.09 -10.27
N GLY A 47 -16.78 1.83 -11.29
CA GLY A 47 -17.06 3.25 -11.49
C GLY A 47 -16.18 4.17 -10.63
N ASN A 48 -16.69 5.38 -10.42
CA ASN A 48 -16.00 6.49 -9.76
C ASN A 48 -16.16 6.54 -8.22
N LYS A 49 -16.92 5.59 -7.66
CA LYS A 49 -17.13 5.37 -6.22
C LYS A 49 -16.92 3.89 -5.90
N CYS A 50 -15.70 3.44 -6.11
CA CYS A 50 -15.33 2.03 -6.04
C CYS A 50 -15.64 1.40 -4.67
N ALA A 51 -15.34 2.12 -3.58
CA ALA A 51 -15.58 1.62 -2.22
C ALA A 51 -17.07 1.42 -1.93
N GLU A 52 -17.91 2.41 -2.24
CA GLU A 52 -19.36 2.34 -2.06
C GLU A 52 -19.95 1.16 -2.84
N ARG A 53 -19.55 1.02 -4.11
CA ARG A 53 -20.06 -0.04 -4.98
C ARG A 53 -19.72 -1.43 -4.46
N VAL A 54 -18.47 -1.67 -4.06
CA VAL A 54 -18.03 -2.98 -3.57
C VAL A 54 -18.65 -3.29 -2.21
N CYS A 55 -18.87 -2.29 -1.34
CA CYS A 55 -19.61 -2.47 -0.09
C CYS A 55 -21.07 -2.91 -0.33
N LEU A 56 -21.75 -2.32 -1.32
CA LEU A 56 -23.10 -2.70 -1.74
C LEU A 56 -23.14 -4.12 -2.31
N ASP A 57 -22.22 -4.45 -3.24
CA ASP A 57 -22.15 -5.75 -3.89
C ASP A 57 -21.83 -6.88 -2.88
N THR A 58 -20.97 -6.60 -1.90
CA THR A 58 -20.58 -7.55 -0.82
C THR A 58 -21.59 -7.56 0.34
N LYS A 59 -22.63 -6.72 0.30
CA LYS A 59 -23.68 -6.57 1.34
C LYS A 59 -23.11 -6.37 2.75
N ILE A 60 -22.07 -5.54 2.86
CA ILE A 60 -21.45 -5.23 4.14
C ILE A 60 -22.38 -4.28 4.91
N LYS A 61 -22.83 -4.68 6.10
CA LYS A 61 -23.77 -3.87 6.89
C LYS A 61 -23.10 -3.21 8.10
N SER A 62 -21.93 -3.68 8.51
CA SER A 62 -21.24 -3.20 9.70
C SER A 62 -19.72 -3.24 9.55
N GLN A 63 -19.05 -2.27 10.18
CA GLN A 63 -17.58 -2.17 10.32
C GLN A 63 -16.94 -3.38 11.03
N ASN A 64 -17.73 -4.17 11.74
CA ASN A 64 -17.23 -5.35 12.47
C ASN A 64 -17.02 -6.57 11.56
N GLU A 65 -17.48 -6.53 10.30
CA GLU A 65 -17.31 -7.61 9.32
C GLU A 65 -15.89 -7.60 8.71
N LYS A 66 -14.87 -7.77 9.57
CA LYS A 66 -13.43 -7.60 9.24
C LYS A 66 -12.99 -8.39 8.02
N GLU A 67 -13.43 -9.64 7.88
CA GLU A 67 -13.01 -10.51 6.76
C GLU A 67 -13.54 -10.03 5.42
N LYS A 68 -14.83 -9.65 5.36
CA LYS A 68 -15.45 -9.13 4.14
C LYS A 68 -14.92 -7.76 3.77
N LEU A 69 -14.66 -6.90 4.76
CA LEU A 69 -14.03 -5.60 4.56
C LEU A 69 -12.60 -5.75 4.03
N ALA A 70 -11.82 -6.70 4.58
CA ALA A 70 -10.48 -6.97 4.11
C ALA A 70 -10.47 -7.46 2.65
N GLU A 71 -11.39 -8.35 2.26
CA GLU A 71 -11.49 -8.81 0.87
C GLU A 71 -11.95 -7.70 -0.07
N ALA A 72 -12.99 -6.93 0.31
CA ALA A 72 -13.45 -5.77 -0.45
C ALA A 72 -12.32 -4.74 -0.66
N LYS A 73 -11.56 -4.44 0.40
CA LYS A 73 -10.39 -3.55 0.33
C LYS A 73 -9.31 -4.09 -0.58
N ARG A 74 -9.01 -5.39 -0.51
CA ARG A 74 -7.98 -6.02 -1.37
C ARG A 74 -8.37 -5.92 -2.83
N GLN A 75 -9.63 -6.20 -3.16
CA GLN A 75 -10.14 -6.13 -4.53
C GLN A 75 -10.11 -4.71 -5.08
N THR A 76 -10.69 -3.76 -4.34
CA THR A 76 -10.75 -2.34 -4.71
C THR A 76 -9.35 -1.73 -4.86
N TYR A 77 -8.42 -2.01 -3.94
CA TYR A 77 -7.06 -1.49 -3.97
C TYR A 77 -6.25 -2.04 -5.16
N LEU A 78 -6.27 -3.36 -5.37
CA LEU A 78 -5.51 -3.97 -6.47
C LEU A 78 -6.06 -3.52 -7.83
N LYS A 79 -7.38 -3.50 -7.99
CA LYS A 79 -8.03 -3.05 -9.23
C LYS A 79 -7.88 -1.56 -9.45
N GLY A 80 -8.01 -0.75 -8.41
CA GLY A 80 -7.77 0.69 -8.49
C GLY A 80 -6.33 1.03 -8.89
N PHE A 81 -5.35 0.26 -8.41
CA PHE A 81 -3.95 0.47 -8.78
C PHE A 81 -3.66 0.12 -10.25
N ASN A 82 -4.14 -1.02 -10.73
CA ASN A 82 -3.85 -1.50 -12.09
C ASN A 82 -4.74 -0.87 -13.17
N ASP A 83 -6.05 -0.82 -12.92
CA ASP A 83 -7.05 -0.45 -13.91
C ASP A 83 -7.57 0.99 -13.72
N GLY A 84 -7.36 1.58 -12.55
CA GLY A 84 -7.89 2.90 -12.19
C GLY A 84 -7.28 4.06 -12.97
N THR A 85 -8.12 5.03 -13.30
CA THR A 85 -7.78 6.26 -14.02
C THR A 85 -8.12 7.47 -13.15
N MET A 86 -7.20 8.42 -13.04
CA MET A 86 -7.42 9.65 -12.28
C MET A 86 -8.49 10.53 -12.94
N ILE A 87 -9.44 11.04 -12.17
CA ILE A 87 -10.49 11.95 -12.66
C ILE A 87 -10.39 13.37 -12.10
N VAL A 88 -9.51 13.61 -11.13
CA VAL A 88 -9.31 14.92 -10.49
C VAL A 88 -7.83 15.31 -10.45
N GLY A 89 -7.58 16.62 -10.41
CA GLY A 89 -6.25 17.21 -10.25
C GLY A 89 -5.45 17.33 -11.55
N GLU A 90 -4.12 17.37 -11.42
CA GLU A 90 -3.21 17.61 -12.56
C GLU A 90 -2.95 16.37 -13.41
N TYR A 91 -3.26 15.18 -12.89
CA TYR A 91 -2.98 13.90 -13.54
C TYR A 91 -4.22 13.25 -14.15
N VAL A 92 -5.27 14.03 -14.42
CA VAL A 92 -6.53 13.54 -15.03
C VAL A 92 -6.25 12.76 -16.31
N GLY A 93 -6.92 11.61 -16.46
CA GLY A 93 -6.78 10.72 -17.62
C GLY A 93 -5.57 9.79 -17.56
N ARG A 94 -4.67 9.94 -16.59
CA ARG A 94 -3.55 9.01 -16.40
C ARG A 94 -3.93 7.83 -15.51
N LYS A 95 -3.23 6.71 -15.70
CA LYS A 95 -3.35 5.53 -14.84
C LYS A 95 -2.80 5.82 -13.45
N VAL A 96 -3.43 5.24 -12.43
CA VAL A 96 -3.01 5.40 -11.02
C VAL A 96 -1.56 4.95 -10.80
N GLN A 97 -1.14 3.87 -11.46
CA GLN A 97 0.24 3.38 -11.40
C GLN A 97 1.28 4.43 -11.83
N GLU A 98 0.96 5.25 -12.83
CA GLU A 98 1.83 6.32 -13.31
C GLU A 98 1.70 7.59 -12.46
N ALA A 99 0.48 7.93 -12.02
CA ALA A 99 0.23 9.15 -11.26
C ALA A 99 0.78 9.06 -9.83
N LYS A 100 0.73 7.88 -9.19
CA LYS A 100 1.16 7.68 -7.79
C LYS A 100 2.60 8.17 -7.51
N PRO A 101 3.65 7.79 -8.27
CA PRO A 101 5.00 8.30 -8.03
C PRO A 101 5.12 9.81 -8.28
N LEU A 102 4.37 10.36 -9.24
CA LEU A 102 4.39 11.80 -9.57
C LEU A 102 3.74 12.64 -8.45
N VAL A 103 2.59 12.20 -7.94
CA VAL A 103 1.91 12.83 -6.79
C VAL A 103 2.81 12.76 -5.55
N ARG A 104 3.43 11.61 -5.28
CA ARG A 104 4.38 11.46 -4.15
C ARG A 104 5.53 12.46 -4.27
N SER A 105 6.15 12.55 -5.45
CA SER A 105 7.29 13.44 -5.67
C SER A 105 6.89 14.91 -5.48
N LYS A 106 5.75 15.31 -6.05
CA LYS A 106 5.20 16.66 -5.86
C LYS A 106 4.95 16.99 -4.40
N LEU A 107 4.33 16.09 -3.62
CA LEU A 107 4.06 16.34 -2.20
C LEU A 107 5.33 16.46 -1.37
N LEU A 108 6.39 15.73 -1.74
CA LEU A 108 7.71 15.86 -1.12
C LEU A 108 8.37 17.21 -1.49
N GLU A 109 8.31 17.60 -2.77
CA GLU A 109 8.86 18.86 -3.27
C GLU A 109 8.17 20.09 -2.69
N THR A 110 6.85 20.03 -2.47
CA THR A 110 6.08 21.12 -1.85
C THR A 110 6.14 21.12 -0.31
N GLY A 111 6.83 20.15 0.30
CA GLY A 111 6.91 20.01 1.75
C GLY A 111 5.60 19.61 2.43
N GLN A 112 4.64 19.06 1.67
CA GLN A 112 3.34 18.61 2.17
C GLN A 112 3.35 17.14 2.62
N ALA A 113 4.42 16.40 2.33
CA ALA A 113 4.64 15.05 2.80
C ALA A 113 6.10 14.84 3.22
N ILE A 114 6.31 13.81 4.04
CA ILE A 114 7.64 13.31 4.42
C ILE A 114 7.72 11.82 4.14
N VAL A 115 8.93 11.32 3.91
CA VAL A 115 9.17 9.88 3.80
C VAL A 115 9.21 9.29 5.20
N TYR A 116 8.32 8.35 5.47
CA TYR A 116 8.28 7.56 6.69
C TYR A 116 8.63 6.11 6.36
N SER A 117 9.41 5.46 7.22
CA SER A 117 9.82 4.06 7.06
C SER A 117 9.66 3.34 8.37
N GLU A 118 9.03 2.17 8.32
CA GLU A 118 8.79 1.30 9.47
C GLU A 118 9.05 -0.17 9.09
N PRO A 119 9.39 -1.04 10.05
CA PRO A 119 9.45 -2.47 9.80
C PRO A 119 8.09 -3.02 9.37
N GLU A 120 8.04 -3.86 8.34
CA GLU A 120 6.76 -4.45 7.86
C GLU A 120 6.06 -5.28 8.94
N LYS A 121 6.85 -5.89 9.83
CA LYS A 121 6.43 -6.68 10.98
C LYS A 121 7.31 -6.31 12.17
N ARG A 122 6.81 -6.51 13.37
CA ARG A 122 7.57 -6.34 14.61
C ARG A 122 8.86 -7.17 14.57
N VAL A 123 10.00 -6.51 14.73
CA VAL A 123 11.32 -7.14 14.80
C VAL A 123 11.90 -6.92 16.19
N MET A 124 12.28 -8.01 16.86
CA MET A 124 12.91 -7.95 18.18
C MET A 124 14.41 -8.23 18.05
N SER A 125 15.22 -7.40 18.69
CA SER A 125 16.67 -7.59 18.77
C SER A 125 17.02 -8.73 19.73
N LYS A 126 18.28 -9.18 19.68
CA LYS A 126 18.79 -10.16 20.65
C LYS A 126 18.84 -9.63 22.09
N SER A 127 18.96 -8.30 22.27
CA SER A 127 18.89 -7.67 23.60
C SER A 127 17.47 -7.57 24.16
N GLY A 128 16.45 -7.91 23.36
CA GLY A 128 15.04 -7.80 23.74
C GLY A 128 14.41 -6.45 23.39
N ASP A 129 15.12 -5.59 22.66
CA ASP A 129 14.62 -4.29 22.22
C ASP A 129 13.81 -4.42 20.92
N GLU A 130 12.81 -3.57 20.74
CA GLU A 130 12.05 -3.51 19.50
C GLU A 130 12.80 -2.67 18.45
N CYS A 131 13.10 -3.28 17.31
CA CYS A 131 13.87 -2.64 16.26
C CYS A 131 13.04 -1.60 15.50
N VAL A 132 13.70 -0.54 15.07
CA VAL A 132 13.14 0.52 14.22
C VAL A 132 13.95 0.67 12.93
N VAL A 133 13.38 1.30 11.91
CA VAL A 133 14.14 1.69 10.71
C VAL A 133 14.86 3.00 11.01
N ALA A 134 16.18 3.00 10.86
CA ALA A 134 17.03 4.16 11.05
C ALA A 134 17.74 4.51 9.75
N LEU A 135 17.76 5.80 9.40
CA LEU A 135 18.59 6.33 8.34
C LEU A 135 19.92 6.76 8.95
N THR A 136 20.95 5.93 8.79
CA THR A 136 22.27 6.14 9.39
C THR A 136 23.38 5.92 8.38
N ASP A 137 24.49 6.62 8.55
CA ASP A 137 25.71 6.38 7.78
C ASP A 137 26.27 5.00 8.15
N GLN A 138 26.37 4.11 7.16
CA GLN A 138 26.89 2.76 7.35
C GLN A 138 27.54 2.24 6.07
N TRP A 139 28.50 1.34 6.23
CA TRP A 139 29.04 0.57 5.12
C TRP A 139 28.06 -0.54 4.75
N TYR A 140 27.72 -0.64 3.46
CA TYR A 140 26.85 -1.69 2.95
C TYR A 140 27.45 -2.28 1.68
N ILE A 141 27.05 -3.51 1.38
CA ILE A 141 27.43 -4.19 0.14
C ILE A 141 26.36 -3.87 -0.91
N THR A 142 26.78 -3.45 -2.11
CA THR A 142 25.90 -3.00 -3.19
C THR A 142 25.35 -4.18 -4.01
N TYR A 143 24.62 -5.09 -3.36
CA TYR A 143 24.04 -6.26 -4.03
C TYR A 143 23.04 -5.92 -5.15
N GLY A 144 22.51 -4.70 -5.17
CA GLY A 144 21.59 -4.22 -6.21
C GLY A 144 22.26 -3.83 -7.55
N GLU A 145 23.60 -3.87 -7.63
CA GLU A 145 24.31 -3.57 -8.88
C GLU A 145 23.97 -4.58 -9.97
N SER A 146 23.52 -4.08 -11.13
CA SER A 146 22.99 -4.94 -12.19
C SER A 146 24.04 -5.90 -12.77
N GLU A 147 25.30 -5.47 -12.83
CA GLU A 147 26.42 -6.31 -13.29
C GLU A 147 26.71 -7.42 -12.30
N TRP A 148 26.73 -7.11 -10.99
CA TRP A 148 26.97 -8.10 -9.95
C TRP A 148 25.82 -9.10 -9.87
N ARG A 149 24.57 -8.62 -9.94
CA ARG A 149 23.39 -9.50 -9.93
C ARG A 149 23.45 -10.52 -11.08
N LYS A 150 23.81 -10.09 -12.30
CA LYS A 150 23.97 -11.00 -13.45
C LYS A 150 25.00 -12.10 -13.18
N LEU A 151 26.17 -11.75 -12.63
CA LEU A 151 27.19 -12.73 -12.28
C LEU A 151 26.69 -13.74 -11.23
N ALA A 152 25.89 -13.28 -10.25
CA ALA A 152 25.28 -14.16 -9.25
C ALA A 152 24.22 -15.09 -9.86
N GLU A 153 23.38 -14.58 -10.77
CA GLU A 153 22.40 -15.37 -11.52
C GLU A 153 23.07 -16.42 -12.42
N GLU A 154 24.15 -16.05 -13.12
CA GLU A 154 24.96 -16.98 -13.91
C GLU A 154 25.58 -18.08 -13.03
N CYS A 155 26.15 -17.70 -11.89
CA CYS A 155 26.65 -18.66 -10.91
C CYS A 155 25.55 -19.62 -10.45
N LEU A 156 24.38 -19.10 -10.05
CA LEU A 156 23.24 -19.88 -9.62
C LEU A 156 22.74 -20.86 -10.72
N SER A 157 22.79 -20.44 -11.98
CA SER A 157 22.41 -21.30 -13.12
C SER A 157 23.30 -22.54 -13.22
N SER A 158 24.60 -22.41 -12.90
CA SER A 158 25.58 -23.50 -12.92
C SER A 158 25.58 -24.38 -11.67
N MET A 159 25.00 -23.89 -10.56
CA MET A 159 24.95 -24.63 -9.30
C MET A 159 24.01 -25.84 -9.37
N SER A 160 24.45 -26.96 -8.83
CA SER A 160 23.61 -28.13 -8.59
C SER A 160 22.84 -27.96 -7.28
N LEU A 161 21.52 -27.81 -7.39
CA LEU A 161 20.60 -27.74 -6.27
C LEU A 161 19.73 -29.01 -6.28
N TYR A 162 19.69 -29.71 -5.14
CA TYR A 162 19.04 -31.03 -5.04
C TYR A 162 17.52 -30.98 -5.16
N TYR A 163 16.91 -29.80 -4.99
CA TYR A 163 15.47 -29.58 -5.08
C TYR A 163 15.17 -28.32 -5.90
N VAL A 164 14.08 -28.36 -6.66
CA VAL A 164 13.65 -27.22 -7.50
C VAL A 164 13.18 -26.05 -6.63
N GLU A 165 12.57 -26.36 -5.49
CA GLU A 165 12.13 -25.39 -4.49
C GLU A 165 13.32 -24.57 -3.96
N THR A 166 14.48 -25.21 -3.77
CA THR A 166 15.71 -24.51 -3.37
C THR A 166 16.15 -23.52 -4.44
N ARG A 167 16.05 -23.89 -5.73
CA ARG A 167 16.36 -23.00 -6.85
C ARG A 167 15.43 -21.79 -6.87
N HIS A 168 14.12 -22.02 -6.79
CA HIS A 168 13.13 -20.94 -6.73
C HIS A 168 13.36 -20.03 -5.52
N GLY A 169 13.80 -20.58 -4.38
CA GLY A 169 14.18 -19.80 -3.20
C GLY A 169 15.31 -18.83 -3.48
N PHE A 170 16.38 -19.28 -4.14
CA PHE A 170 17.49 -18.40 -4.54
C PHE A 170 17.06 -17.35 -5.56
N GLU A 171 16.32 -17.76 -6.60
CA GLU A 171 15.81 -16.85 -7.63
C GLU A 171 14.94 -15.75 -7.03
N HIS A 172 14.04 -16.09 -6.09
CA HIS A 172 13.22 -15.11 -5.36
C HIS A 172 14.06 -14.15 -4.52
N THR A 173 15.20 -14.56 -3.98
CA THR A 173 16.08 -13.66 -3.20
C THR A 173 16.95 -12.75 -4.07
N LEU A 174 17.20 -13.13 -5.32
CA LEU A 174 17.97 -12.33 -6.27
C LEU A 174 17.10 -11.34 -7.07
N SER A 175 15.79 -11.63 -7.22
CA SER A 175 14.85 -10.82 -8.02
C SER A 175 14.60 -9.42 -7.48
#